data_AF-A0A349XST2-F1
#
_entry.id   AF-A0A349XST2-F1
#
_cell.length_a   1.000
_cell.length_b   1.000
_cell.length_c   1.000
_cell.angle_alpha   90.00
_cell.angle_beta   90.00
_cell.angle_gamma   90.00
#
_symmetry.space_group_name_H-M   'P 1'
#
loop_
_entity.id
_entity.type
_entity.pdbx_description
1 polymer ?
#
loop_
_entity_poly.entity_id
_entity_poly.type
_entity_poly.pdbx_seq_one_letter_code
_entity_poly.pdbx_strand_id
1 'polypeptide(L)' 'MSSTSEFLWYIPNDVKPGHRGDAVSDNHNSLDTLTGHARALENHGWKGALVGTGWGRPDTFTVAAALTARTTTFEPL' A
#
# COMPACT_ATOMS: atom_id res chain seq x y z
N MET A 1 22.37 -18.83 13.20
CA MET A 1 21.34 -17.76 13.32
C MET A 1 20.32 -18.00 12.23
N SER A 2 19.08 -18.32 12.58
CA SER A 2 17.99 -18.29 11.60
C SER A 2 17.55 -16.83 11.47
N SER A 3 17.78 -16.21 10.33
CA SER A 3 17.24 -14.89 10.03
C SER A 3 15.74 -15.04 9.83
N THR A 4 14.92 -14.41 10.69
CA THR A 4 13.48 -14.34 10.46
C THR A 4 13.25 -13.59 9.15
N SER A 5 12.51 -14.19 8.22
CA SER A 5 12.19 -13.54 6.95
C SER A 5 11.25 -12.37 7.19
N GLU A 6 11.57 -11.24 6.58
CA GLU A 6 10.71 -10.07 6.53
C GLU A 6 9.94 -10.06 5.22
N PHE A 7 8.63 -9.85 5.31
CA PHE A 7 7.74 -9.78 4.15
C PHE A 7 7.20 -8.36 3.98
N LEU A 8 7.35 -7.84 2.77
CA LEU A 8 6.98 -6.49 2.37
C LEU A 8 6.18 -6.54 1.07
N TRP A 9 5.16 -5.69 0.96
CA TRP A 9 4.29 -5.64 -0.20
C TRP A 9 4.50 -4.37 -1.04
N TYR A 10 3.75 -4.23 -2.12
CA TYR A 10 3.60 -2.99 -2.88
C TYR A 10 2.13 -2.57 -2.88
N ILE A 11 1.81 -1.39 -2.34
CA ILE A 11 0.44 -0.86 -2.39
C ILE A 11 0.22 -0.23 -3.77
N PRO A 12 -0.75 -0.73 -4.58
CA PRO A 12 -0.97 -0.26 -5.94
C PRO A 12 -1.67 1.11 -5.94
N ASN A 13 -0.88 2.18 -5.82
CA ASN A 13 -1.34 3.56 -5.77
C ASN A 13 -1.38 4.28 -7.14
N ASP A 14 -1.32 3.53 -8.25
CA ASP A 14 -1.43 4.13 -9.59
C ASP A 14 -2.83 4.73 -9.79
N VAL A 15 -2.91 5.91 -10.43
CA VAL A 15 -4.19 6.58 -10.71
C VAL A 15 -4.98 5.92 -11.84
N LYS A 16 -4.33 5.06 -12.65
CA LYS A 16 -5.01 4.29 -13.69
C LYS A 16 -5.36 2.90 -13.16
N PRO A 17 -6.64 2.51 -13.18
CA PRO A 17 -7.04 1.14 -12.83
C PRO A 17 -6.69 0.17 -13.95
N GLY A 18 -6.69 -1.14 -13.63
CA GLY A 18 -6.59 -2.21 -14.63
C GLY A 18 -5.21 -2.33 -15.27
N HIS A 19 -4.27 -2.96 -14.56
CA HIS A 19 -2.96 -3.29 -15.11
C HIS A 19 -2.98 -4.72 -15.69
N ARG A 20 -2.49 -4.91 -16.92
CA ARG A 20 -2.34 -6.24 -17.55
C ARG A 20 -3.60 -7.12 -17.59
N GLY A 21 -4.77 -6.51 -17.82
CA GLY A 21 -6.03 -7.24 -17.91
C GLY A 21 -6.75 -7.44 -16.58
N ASP A 22 -6.24 -6.84 -15.49
CA ASP A 22 -6.96 -6.77 -14.22
C ASP A 22 -8.31 -6.07 -14.39
N ALA A 23 -9.28 -6.51 -13.59
CA ALA A 23 -10.57 -5.86 -13.50
C ALA A 23 -10.40 -4.39 -13.08
N VAL A 24 -11.05 -3.50 -13.82
CA VAL A 24 -11.13 -2.08 -13.46
C VAL A 24 -12.24 -1.94 -12.42
N SER A 25 -11.90 -1.36 -11.27
CA SER A 25 -12.87 -0.95 -10.27
C SER A 25 -12.77 0.55 -10.01
N ASP A 26 -13.90 1.16 -9.71
CA ASP A 26 -13.92 2.52 -9.19
C ASP A 26 -13.21 2.57 -7.83
N ASN A 27 -12.62 3.72 -7.51
CA ASN A 27 -11.94 3.97 -6.23
C ASN A 27 -10.80 2.97 -5.91
N HIS A 28 -10.22 2.30 -6.92
CA HIS A 28 -9.13 1.33 -6.74
C HIS A 28 -7.92 1.92 -6.00
N ASN A 29 -7.67 3.21 -6.16
CA ASN A 29 -6.59 3.94 -5.48
C ASN A 29 -7.09 4.95 -4.44
N SER A 30 -8.36 4.88 -4.01
CA SER A 30 -8.89 5.76 -2.98
C SER A 30 -8.18 5.53 -1.64
N LEU A 31 -8.13 6.56 -0.80
CA LEU A 31 -7.46 6.48 0.50
C LEU A 31 -8.03 5.35 1.39
N ASP A 32 -9.33 5.10 1.31
CA ASP A 32 -9.97 4.00 2.05
C ASP A 32 -9.53 2.63 1.52
N THR A 33 -9.47 2.46 0.19
CA THR A 33 -8.95 1.22 -0.43
C THR A 33 -7.50 0.97 -0.06
N LEU A 34 -6.64 1.99 -0.16
CA LEU A 34 -5.22 1.87 0.20
C LEU A 34 -5.04 1.59 1.71
N THR A 35 -5.88 2.18 2.57
CA THR A 35 -5.92 1.87 4.01
C THR A 35 -6.33 0.43 4.26
N GLY A 36 -7.29 -0.10 3.49
CA GLY A 36 -7.68 -1.51 3.53
C GLY A 36 -6.52 -2.45 3.25
N HIS A 37 -5.71 -2.16 2.23
CA HIS A 37 -4.49 -2.92 1.95
C HIS A 37 -3.49 -2.85 3.11
N ALA A 38 -3.21 -1.66 3.64
CA ALA A 38 -2.26 -1.48 4.74
C ALA A 38 -2.69 -2.28 5.99
N ARG A 39 -3.97 -2.22 6.37
CA ARG A 39 -4.51 -3.02 7.48
C ARG A 39 -4.46 -4.52 7.23
N ALA A 40 -4.72 -4.95 6.00
CA ALA A 40 -4.62 -6.36 5.65
C ALA A 40 -3.19 -6.87 5.85
N LEU A 41 -2.19 -6.09 5.49
CA LEU A 41 -0.77 -6.43 5.70
C LEU A 41 -0.45 -6.60 7.19
N GLU A 42 -0.84 -5.64 8.04
CA GLU A 42 -0.66 -5.73 9.50
C GLU A 42 -1.30 -6.99 10.08
N ASN A 43 -2.56 -7.24 9.71
CA ASN A 43 -3.33 -8.38 10.21
C ASN A 43 -2.72 -9.74 9.81
N HIS A 44 -1.90 -9.78 8.76
CA HIS A 44 -1.23 -10.99 8.28
C HIS A 44 0.27 -11.02 8.59
N GLY A 45 0.77 -10.12 9.46
CA GLY A 45 2.14 -10.12 9.94
C GLY A 45 3.18 -9.58 8.95
N TRP A 46 2.75 -8.86 7.92
CA TRP A 46 3.66 -8.16 7.02
C TRP A 46 4.12 -6.86 7.68
N LYS A 47 5.41 -6.54 7.56
CA LYS A 47 5.98 -5.35 8.20
C LYS A 47 5.47 -4.05 7.58
N GLY A 48 5.21 -4.06 6.28
CA GLY A 48 4.89 -2.85 5.56
C GLY A 48 4.76 -3.03 4.06
N ALA A 49 4.76 -1.90 3.36
CA ALA A 49 4.72 -1.89 1.90
C ALA A 49 5.36 -0.64 1.30
N LEU A 50 5.92 -0.83 0.11
CA LEU A 50 6.33 0.25 -0.78
C LEU A 50 5.10 1.04 -1.25
N VAL A 51 5.18 2.36 -1.12
CA VAL A 51 4.23 3.31 -1.73
C VAL A 51 4.91 3.94 -2.94
N GLY A 52 4.36 3.71 -4.13
CA GLY A 52 5.00 4.18 -5.37
C GLY A 52 5.10 5.71 -5.44
N THR A 53 6.13 6.21 -6.13
CA THR A 53 6.31 7.63 -6.44
C THR A 53 6.38 7.87 -7.96
N GLY A 54 6.24 9.14 -8.38
CA GLY A 54 6.37 9.57 -9.78
C GLY A 54 5.04 9.76 -10.50
N TRP A 55 5.11 9.83 -11.84
CA TRP A 55 3.96 10.14 -12.69
C TRP A 55 2.84 9.11 -12.54
N GLY A 56 1.60 9.60 -12.54
CA GLY A 56 0.41 8.76 -12.41
C GLY A 56 0.21 8.19 -11.01
N ARG A 57 0.77 8.81 -9.97
CA ARG A 57 0.58 8.42 -8.56
C ARG A 57 0.28 9.66 -7.71
N PRO A 58 -0.48 9.51 -6.61
CA PRO A 58 -0.58 10.55 -5.60
C PRO A 58 0.77 10.77 -4.92
N ASP A 59 0.93 11.92 -4.26
CA ASP A 59 2.15 12.22 -3.50
C ASP A 59 2.43 11.13 -2.45
N THR A 60 3.62 10.54 -2.55
CA THR A 60 4.01 9.36 -1.77
C THR A 60 4.06 9.67 -0.28
N PHE A 61 4.62 10.82 0.12
CA PHE A 61 4.73 11.19 1.53
C PHE A 61 3.35 11.45 2.16
N THR A 62 2.47 12.13 1.43
CA THR A 62 1.10 12.38 1.87
C THR A 62 0.34 11.07 2.06
N VAL A 63 0.42 10.15 1.10
CA VAL A 63 -0.23 8.83 1.23
C VAL A 63 0.40 8.02 2.36
N ALA A 64 1.73 7.93 2.44
CA ALA A 64 2.43 7.21 3.50
C ALA A 64 2.02 7.72 4.90
N ALA A 65 2.04 9.04 5.12
CA ALA A 65 1.60 9.65 6.38
C ALA A 65 0.13 9.35 6.69
N ALA A 66 -0.74 9.42 5.67
CA ALA A 66 -2.15 9.13 5.80
C ALA A 66 -2.45 7.65 6.11
N LEU A 67 -1.64 6.72 5.59
CA LEU A 67 -1.73 5.30 5.91
C LEU A 67 -1.22 5.02 7.31
N THR A 68 -0.02 5.51 7.66
CA THR A 68 0.57 5.38 9.01
C THR A 68 -0.37 5.90 10.09
N ALA A 69 -1.07 7.02 9.86
CA ALA A 69 -2.03 7.57 10.81
C ALA A 69 -3.31 6.71 10.99
N ARG A 70 -3.58 5.76 10.10
CA ARG A 70 -4.79 4.90 10.10
C ARG A 70 -4.51 3.43 10.45
N THR A 71 -3.25 3.11 10.72
CA THR A 71 -2.68 1.81 11.05
C THR A 71 -1.91 1.89 12.37
N THR A 72 -1.36 0.78 12.88
CA THR A 72 -0.70 0.74 14.20
C THR A 72 0.77 0.30 14.17
N THR A 73 1.11 -0.58 13.24
CA THR A 73 2.42 -1.25 13.07
C THR A 73 2.93 -1.22 11.63
N PHE A 74 2.09 -0.85 10.66
CA PHE A 74 2.45 -0.75 9.25
C PHE A 74 3.55 0.30 9.00
N GLU A 75 4.61 -0.12 8.32
CA GLU A 75 5.73 0.73 7.93
C GLU A 75 5.72 0.99 6.41
N PRO A 76 5.38 2.21 5.95
CA PRO A 76 5.52 2.57 4.55
C PRO A 76 7.00 2.70 4.17
N LEU A 77 7.32 2.21 2.97
CA LEU A 77 8.63 2.29 2.31
C LEU A 77 8.58 3.20 1.08
#